data_AF-A0A8J7L5Z9-F1
#
_entry.id   AF-A0A8J7L5Z9-F1
#
_cell.length_a   1.000
_cell.length_b   1.000
_cell.length_c   1.000
_cell.angle_alpha   90.00
_cell.angle_beta   90.00
_cell.angle_gamma   90.00
#
_symmetry.space_group_name_H-M   'P 1'
#
loop_
_entity.id
_entity.type
_entity.pdbx_description
1 polymer ?
#
loop_
_entity_poly.entity_id
_entity_poly.type
_entity_poly.pdbx_seq_one_letter_code
_entity_poly.pdbx_strand_id
1 'polypeptide(L)'
;MVNSSKQPSGKAKKGQVTVRPDSGSIKACFPRNYFDEGKQIKLGTNISPSSNWEPIAAKLQRRLQIELEDGKLATNDGIFNIGRYQEVLGEYGLRPNLRLVRESSSDDQLPPKPELSLMEIWDMYCEYKKNRDLAVTTYHQEFRGIYYRAIKQALVVAGENNPVGIYNWLLENRNHKTAKEVLSQLSKAYKIAIKQKLAFFDPYEGMAEDIIINRKPKTINQLDEVEEDYDDLDLTKAYTWDEINLILDYVKNSPRVNHWFNYLKFKVLTGCRPGEASGLWWCDIKWQHECIVIQRSYDYRLKIFKPTKNETSRRFPMPKDGELWNLLKSIPQGEPNEIVLKSKNGKPISAHIFNTAWLGREKSQKGIVTELIQQGKLEKYLPPYNTRHAFVNHQINDIGIAPHIVNSWCEHSDKVSKEHYRELDLRTVPGYGESIQQQSELDLLKEQLRKQQELIDQLLKDRKND
;
A
#
# COMPACT_ATOMS: atom_id res chain seq x y z
N MET A 1 -40.40 15.89 -44.93
CA MET A 1 -41.42 15.76 -43.88
C MET A 1 -41.76 14.29 -43.74
N VAL A 2 -41.25 13.62 -42.71
CA VAL A 2 -41.66 12.25 -42.36
C VAL A 2 -42.11 12.31 -40.90
N ASN A 3 -43.39 12.01 -40.72
CA ASN A 3 -44.15 12.17 -39.48
C ASN A 3 -43.57 11.32 -38.34
N SER A 4 -43.20 12.00 -37.25
CA SER A 4 -42.97 11.39 -35.94
C SER A 4 -44.29 10.81 -35.41
N SER A 5 -44.32 9.49 -35.20
CA SER A 5 -45.42 8.80 -34.55
C SER A 5 -45.52 9.23 -33.07
N LYS A 6 -46.63 9.89 -32.75
CA LYS A 6 -47.03 10.26 -31.37
C LYS A 6 -47.19 9.01 -30.51
N GLN A 7 -46.48 8.93 -29.39
CA GLN A 7 -46.77 7.97 -28.32
C GLN A 7 -48.12 8.30 -27.65
N PRO A 8 -48.97 7.30 -27.33
CA PRO A 8 -50.29 7.56 -26.75
C PRO A 8 -50.19 7.93 -25.28
N SER A 9 -50.55 9.17 -24.95
CA SER A 9 -50.68 9.70 -23.58
C SER A 9 -52.02 9.28 -22.95
N GLY A 10 -52.19 7.99 -22.68
CA GLY A 10 -53.33 7.49 -21.90
C GLY A 10 -53.11 7.68 -20.41
N LYS A 11 -53.84 8.59 -19.75
CA LYS A 11 -53.97 8.57 -18.28
C LYS A 11 -54.68 7.29 -17.86
N ALA A 12 -54.08 6.54 -16.93
CA ALA A 12 -54.63 5.27 -16.42
C ALA A 12 -55.99 5.48 -15.72
N LYS A 13 -56.90 4.51 -15.79
CA LYS A 13 -58.16 4.54 -15.04
C LYS A 13 -57.87 4.48 -13.54
N LYS A 14 -58.66 5.19 -12.73
CA LYS A 14 -58.50 5.27 -11.26
C LYS A 14 -58.53 3.84 -10.67
N GLY A 15 -57.50 3.46 -9.92
CA GLY A 15 -57.38 2.14 -9.29
C GLY A 15 -56.63 1.06 -10.10
N GLN A 16 -56.08 1.39 -11.27
CA GLN A 16 -55.41 0.43 -12.15
C GLN A 16 -53.88 0.43 -12.00
N VAL A 17 -53.26 -0.76 -11.98
CA VAL A 17 -51.82 -0.98 -12.16
C VAL A 17 -51.45 -0.74 -13.63
N THR A 18 -50.33 -0.05 -13.87
CA THR A 18 -49.79 0.13 -15.23
C THR A 18 -48.36 -0.34 -15.33
N VAL A 19 -48.00 -1.03 -16.42
CA VAL A 19 -46.61 -1.40 -16.72
C VAL A 19 -46.19 -0.65 -17.98
N ARG A 20 -45.33 0.37 -17.83
CA ARG A 20 -45.02 1.33 -18.90
C ARG A 20 -43.60 1.89 -18.81
N PRO A 21 -43.06 2.50 -19.86
CA PRO A 21 -41.79 3.22 -19.80
C PRO A 21 -41.89 4.39 -18.80
N ASP A 22 -40.94 4.47 -17.88
CA ASP A 22 -40.78 5.58 -16.94
C ASP A 22 -39.29 5.76 -16.58
N SER A 23 -38.75 6.94 -16.83
CA SER A 23 -37.33 7.27 -16.61
C SER A 23 -36.34 6.27 -17.25
N GLY A 24 -36.55 5.89 -18.51
CA GLY A 24 -35.60 5.04 -19.27
C GLY A 24 -35.67 3.54 -19.00
N SER A 25 -36.65 3.06 -18.22
CA SER A 25 -36.90 1.63 -17.95
C SER A 25 -38.39 1.33 -17.94
N ILE A 26 -38.78 0.07 -18.15
CA ILE A 26 -40.17 -0.36 -17.98
C ILE A 26 -40.47 -0.55 -16.49
N LYS A 27 -41.47 0.16 -15.97
CA LYS A 27 -41.84 0.14 -14.54
C LYS A 27 -43.32 -0.22 -14.34
N ALA A 28 -43.59 -0.98 -13.29
CA ALA A 28 -44.93 -1.18 -12.73
C ALA A 28 -45.28 -0.01 -11.80
N CYS A 29 -46.33 0.73 -12.13
CA CYS A 29 -46.85 1.85 -11.35
C CYS A 29 -48.19 1.47 -10.72
N PHE A 30 -48.27 1.57 -9.39
CA PHE A 30 -49.46 1.20 -8.62
C PHE A 30 -50.35 2.42 -8.31
N PRO A 31 -51.65 2.23 -7.96
CA PRO A 31 -52.53 3.31 -7.55
C PRO A 31 -52.07 3.96 -6.24
N ARG A 32 -52.22 5.29 -6.11
CA ARG A 32 -51.74 6.06 -4.95
C ARG A 32 -52.44 5.76 -3.62
N ASN A 33 -53.69 5.29 -3.68
CA ASN A 33 -54.57 5.18 -2.51
C ASN A 33 -54.68 3.74 -1.99
N TYR A 34 -53.80 2.84 -2.43
CA TYR A 34 -53.88 1.41 -2.11
C TYR A 34 -52.90 0.97 -1.01
N PHE A 35 -51.94 1.84 -0.65
CA PHE A 35 -50.91 1.59 0.35
C PHE A 35 -50.76 2.86 1.22
N ASP A 36 -50.43 2.70 2.50
CA ASP A 36 -50.52 3.73 3.54
C ASP A 36 -49.57 4.94 3.39
N GLU A 37 -48.69 4.95 2.37
CA GLU A 37 -47.61 5.93 2.25
C GLU A 37 -47.94 7.21 1.47
N GLY A 38 -49.17 7.37 0.92
CA GLY A 38 -49.59 8.59 0.20
C GLY A 38 -48.79 8.96 -1.06
N LYS A 39 -47.73 8.21 -1.38
CA LYS A 39 -46.88 8.32 -2.57
C LYS A 39 -47.16 7.19 -3.55
N GLN A 40 -47.05 7.47 -4.84
CA GLN A 40 -47.27 6.45 -5.87
C GLN A 40 -46.09 5.48 -5.94
N ILE A 41 -46.32 4.20 -5.68
CA ILE A 41 -45.30 3.15 -5.79
C ILE A 41 -45.01 2.87 -7.28
N LYS A 42 -43.73 2.91 -7.65
CA LYS A 42 -43.23 2.66 -9.01
C LYS A 42 -41.98 1.77 -8.95
N LEU A 43 -42.05 0.56 -9.51
CA LEU A 43 -40.99 -0.45 -9.41
C LEU A 43 -40.53 -0.93 -10.78
N GLY A 44 -39.23 -1.18 -10.95
CA GLY A 44 -38.67 -1.70 -12.20
C GLY A 44 -39.05 -3.15 -12.45
N THR A 45 -39.34 -3.51 -13.70
CA THR A 45 -39.80 -4.87 -14.07
C THR A 45 -38.74 -5.73 -14.75
N ASN A 46 -37.54 -5.20 -14.99
CA ASN A 46 -36.48 -5.83 -15.81
C ASN A 46 -36.89 -6.21 -17.24
N ILE A 47 -38.03 -5.70 -17.74
CA ILE A 47 -38.40 -5.83 -19.14
C ILE A 47 -37.47 -4.92 -19.95
N SER A 48 -36.74 -5.50 -20.90
CA SER A 48 -35.91 -4.73 -21.83
C SER A 48 -36.78 -3.76 -22.64
N PRO A 49 -36.43 -2.46 -22.74
CA PRO A 49 -37.15 -1.50 -23.56
C PRO A 49 -36.94 -1.68 -25.08
N SER A 50 -36.21 -2.71 -25.51
CA SER A 50 -36.06 -3.08 -26.92
C SER A 50 -37.38 -3.58 -27.55
N SER A 51 -37.47 -3.59 -28.88
CA SER A 51 -38.65 -3.98 -29.65
C SER A 51 -39.33 -5.26 -29.11
N ASN A 52 -40.67 -5.23 -28.98
CA ASN A 52 -41.55 -6.31 -28.49
C ASN A 52 -41.78 -6.43 -26.95
N TRP A 53 -41.60 -5.36 -26.18
CA TRP A 53 -41.88 -5.34 -24.73
C TRP A 53 -43.37 -5.25 -24.36
N GLU A 54 -44.20 -4.66 -25.23
CA GLU A 54 -45.61 -4.33 -24.96
C GLU A 54 -46.48 -5.55 -24.62
N PRO A 55 -46.36 -6.71 -25.30
CA PRO A 55 -47.16 -7.89 -24.95
C PRO A 55 -46.79 -8.48 -23.58
N ILE A 56 -45.50 -8.43 -23.20
CA ILE A 56 -45.00 -8.93 -21.92
C ILE A 56 -45.46 -7.99 -20.79
N ALA A 57 -45.33 -6.68 -21.00
CA ALA A 57 -45.84 -5.67 -20.08
C ALA A 57 -47.36 -5.79 -19.88
N ALA A 58 -48.14 -6.04 -20.94
CA ALA A 58 -49.59 -6.22 -20.84
C ALA A 58 -49.98 -7.45 -20.01
N LYS A 59 -49.25 -8.58 -20.15
CA LYS A 59 -49.49 -9.78 -19.35
C LYS A 59 -49.12 -9.56 -17.88
N LEU A 60 -47.96 -8.97 -17.62
CA LEU A 60 -47.51 -8.64 -16.26
C LEU A 60 -48.46 -7.65 -15.59
N GLN A 61 -48.95 -6.65 -16.31
CA GLN A 61 -49.93 -5.69 -15.81
C GLN A 61 -51.21 -6.37 -15.35
N ARG A 62 -51.76 -7.31 -16.15
CA ARG A 62 -52.97 -8.06 -15.77
C ARG A 62 -52.73 -8.89 -14.51
N ARG A 63 -51.57 -9.56 -14.41
CA ARG A 63 -51.23 -10.36 -13.23
C ARG A 63 -51.10 -9.50 -11.97
N LEU A 64 -50.39 -8.38 -12.05
CA LEU A 64 -50.22 -7.46 -10.92
C LEU A 64 -51.55 -6.79 -10.52
N GLN A 65 -52.47 -6.57 -11.46
CA GLN A 65 -53.81 -6.11 -11.16
C GLN A 65 -54.58 -7.13 -10.31
N ILE A 66 -54.53 -8.42 -10.67
CA ILE A 66 -55.17 -9.50 -9.90
C ILE A 66 -54.56 -9.61 -8.50
N GLU A 67 -53.23 -9.59 -8.40
CA GLU A 67 -52.55 -9.70 -7.09
C GLU A 67 -52.80 -8.47 -6.19
N LEU A 68 -53.07 -7.31 -6.78
CA LEU A 68 -53.50 -6.11 -6.05
C LEU A 68 -54.92 -6.28 -5.52
N GLU A 69 -55.85 -6.74 -6.36
CA GLU A 69 -57.26 -6.96 -6.01
C GLU A 69 -57.45 -8.08 -4.98
N ASP A 70 -56.63 -9.13 -5.04
CA ASP A 70 -56.57 -10.22 -4.07
C ASP A 70 -55.92 -9.81 -2.73
N GLY A 71 -55.41 -8.59 -2.61
CA GLY A 71 -54.73 -8.09 -1.41
C GLY A 71 -53.34 -8.68 -1.16
N LYS A 72 -52.83 -9.53 -2.06
CA LYS A 72 -51.54 -10.24 -1.91
C LYS A 72 -50.32 -9.32 -2.04
N LEU A 73 -50.50 -8.15 -2.66
CA LEU A 73 -49.47 -7.12 -2.76
C LEU A 73 -49.41 -6.19 -1.55
N ALA A 74 -50.22 -6.41 -0.51
CA ALA A 74 -50.11 -5.76 0.79
C ALA A 74 -49.70 -6.77 1.87
N THR A 75 -48.90 -6.33 2.84
CA THR A 75 -48.71 -7.07 4.10
C THR A 75 -49.92 -6.83 5.01
N ASN A 76 -50.00 -7.56 6.13
CA ASN A 76 -51.07 -7.39 7.11
C ASN A 76 -51.16 -5.96 7.67
N ASP A 77 -50.08 -5.19 7.58
CA ASP A 77 -49.96 -3.81 8.06
C ASP A 77 -50.22 -2.76 6.95
N GLY A 78 -50.75 -3.15 5.79
CA GLY A 78 -51.05 -2.21 4.69
C GLY A 78 -49.83 -1.73 3.88
N ILE A 79 -48.64 -2.27 4.17
CA ILE A 79 -47.38 -1.95 3.48
C ILE A 79 -47.25 -2.79 2.20
N PHE A 80 -46.64 -2.23 1.16
CA PHE A 80 -46.42 -2.96 -0.10
C PHE A 80 -45.54 -4.22 0.09
N ASN A 81 -46.05 -5.37 -0.33
CA ASN A 81 -45.35 -6.65 -0.25
C ASN A 81 -44.36 -6.81 -1.43
N ILE A 82 -43.14 -6.30 -1.23
CA ILE A 82 -42.07 -6.37 -2.23
C ILE A 82 -41.67 -7.81 -2.59
N GLY A 83 -41.76 -8.74 -1.62
CA GLY A 83 -41.46 -10.16 -1.85
C GLY A 83 -42.42 -10.78 -2.86
N ARG A 84 -43.73 -10.58 -2.66
CA ARG A 84 -44.76 -11.07 -3.58
C ARG A 84 -44.62 -10.45 -4.97
N TYR A 85 -44.30 -9.16 -5.05
CA TYR A 85 -44.01 -8.50 -6.34
C TYR A 85 -42.85 -9.17 -7.08
N GLN A 86 -41.75 -9.48 -6.36
CA GLN A 86 -40.60 -10.17 -6.96
C GLN A 86 -40.92 -11.61 -7.38
N GLU A 87 -41.77 -12.33 -6.65
CA GLU A 87 -42.24 -13.68 -7.05
C GLU A 87 -42.98 -13.63 -8.38
N VAL A 88 -43.90 -12.67 -8.53
CA VAL A 88 -44.63 -12.44 -9.78
C VAL A 88 -43.67 -12.14 -10.93
N LEU A 89 -42.62 -11.34 -10.72
CA LEU A 89 -41.59 -11.13 -11.78
C LEU A 89 -40.85 -12.43 -12.14
N GLY A 90 -40.64 -13.33 -11.17
CA GLY A 90 -40.05 -14.66 -11.38
C GLY A 90 -40.92 -15.56 -12.25
N GLU A 91 -42.24 -15.57 -12.04
CA GLU A 91 -43.21 -16.33 -12.86
C GLU A 91 -43.13 -15.98 -14.36
N TYR A 92 -42.75 -14.74 -14.68
CA TYR A 92 -42.63 -14.24 -16.06
C TYR A 92 -41.21 -14.33 -16.62
N GLY A 93 -40.26 -14.97 -15.91
CA GLY A 93 -38.87 -15.07 -16.35
C GLY A 93 -38.14 -13.72 -16.41
N LEU A 94 -38.65 -12.71 -15.68
CA LEU A 94 -38.07 -11.37 -15.59
C LEU A 94 -37.07 -11.24 -14.44
N ARG A 95 -36.72 -12.37 -13.82
CA ARG A 95 -35.52 -12.52 -12.98
C ARG A 95 -34.36 -13.02 -13.85
N PRO A 96 -33.13 -12.53 -13.67
CA PRO A 96 -31.96 -13.09 -14.33
C PRO A 96 -31.77 -14.55 -13.86
N ASN A 97 -31.88 -15.51 -14.80
CA ASN A 97 -31.74 -16.94 -14.50
C ASN A 97 -30.28 -17.38 -14.57
N LEU A 98 -29.74 -17.87 -13.46
CA LEU A 98 -28.59 -18.77 -13.41
C LEU A 98 -28.98 -20.12 -14.03
N ARG A 99 -28.21 -20.62 -15.01
CA ARG A 99 -28.37 -21.98 -15.56
C ARG A 99 -27.76 -23.01 -14.60
N LEU A 100 -28.57 -23.99 -14.17
CA LEU A 100 -28.14 -25.14 -13.39
C LEU A 100 -28.03 -26.38 -14.31
N VAL A 101 -26.82 -26.91 -14.47
CA VAL A 101 -26.60 -28.26 -15.01
C VAL A 101 -27.00 -29.25 -13.91
N ARG A 102 -27.96 -30.12 -14.20
CA ARG A 102 -28.43 -31.16 -13.28
C ARG A 102 -27.50 -32.37 -13.38
N GLU A 103 -26.77 -32.65 -12.32
CA GLU A 103 -26.47 -34.04 -11.95
C GLU A 103 -27.16 -34.34 -10.62
N SER A 104 -27.84 -35.47 -10.65
CA SER A 104 -28.65 -36.09 -9.62
C SER A 104 -27.81 -36.62 -8.46
N SER A 105 -28.11 -36.18 -7.24
CA SER A 105 -28.33 -37.08 -6.10
C SER A 105 -28.66 -36.27 -4.85
N SER A 106 -29.57 -36.83 -4.07
CA SER A 106 -30.16 -36.41 -2.82
C SER A 106 -29.16 -36.21 -1.66
N ASP A 107 -29.64 -35.41 -0.71
CA ASP A 107 -29.28 -35.26 0.71
C ASP A 107 -28.05 -34.45 1.14
N ASP A 108 -28.34 -33.64 2.17
CA ASP A 108 -27.46 -32.89 3.08
C ASP A 108 -26.61 -31.74 2.53
N GLN A 109 -27.17 -30.53 2.33
CA GLN A 109 -26.37 -29.30 2.44
C GLN A 109 -27.09 -28.13 3.14
N LEU A 110 -26.45 -27.73 4.24
CA LEU A 110 -26.51 -26.53 5.09
C LEU A 110 -27.05 -25.22 4.44
N PRO A 111 -27.59 -24.27 5.27
CA PRO A 111 -28.20 -23.03 4.80
C PRO A 111 -27.31 -22.20 3.86
N PRO A 112 -27.89 -21.41 2.93
CA PRO A 112 -27.13 -20.56 2.02
C PRO A 112 -26.32 -19.57 2.85
N LYS A 113 -25.01 -19.58 2.59
CA LYS A 113 -24.01 -18.82 3.33
C LYS A 113 -24.24 -17.32 3.14
N PRO A 114 -24.23 -16.49 4.20
CA PRO A 114 -24.45 -15.05 4.08
C PRO A 114 -23.33 -14.42 3.24
N GLU A 115 -23.72 -13.71 2.17
CA GLU A 115 -22.82 -12.86 1.39
C GLU A 115 -22.48 -11.64 2.24
N LEU A 116 -21.19 -11.49 2.59
CA LEU A 116 -20.72 -10.41 3.44
C LEU A 116 -20.66 -9.09 2.66
N SER A 117 -20.97 -7.99 3.35
CA SER A 117 -20.73 -6.63 2.85
C SER A 117 -19.24 -6.38 2.58
N LEU A 118 -18.90 -5.40 1.74
CA LEU A 118 -17.52 -4.98 1.46
C LEU A 118 -16.77 -4.65 2.75
N MET A 119 -17.44 -3.98 3.69
CA MET A 119 -16.84 -3.62 4.98
C MET A 119 -16.64 -4.83 5.89
N GLU A 120 -17.55 -5.80 5.90
CA GLU A 120 -17.39 -7.05 6.63
C GLU A 120 -16.26 -7.91 6.03
N ILE A 121 -16.16 -7.99 4.70
CA ILE A 121 -15.04 -8.65 4.00
C ILE A 121 -13.72 -7.97 4.35
N TRP A 122 -13.70 -6.63 4.37
CA TRP A 122 -12.51 -5.86 4.73
C TRP A 122 -12.11 -6.05 6.20
N ASP A 123 -13.07 -6.01 7.12
CA ASP A 123 -12.83 -6.21 8.55
C ASP A 123 -12.32 -7.62 8.83
N MET A 124 -12.93 -8.64 8.23
CA MET A 124 -12.45 -10.03 8.27
C MET A 124 -11.01 -10.14 7.73
N TYR A 125 -10.72 -9.50 6.59
CA TYR A 125 -9.38 -9.51 6.01
C TYR A 125 -8.35 -8.83 6.91
N CYS A 126 -8.71 -7.70 7.53
CA CYS A 126 -7.85 -7.00 8.48
C CYS A 126 -7.49 -7.90 9.67
N GLU A 127 -8.46 -8.59 10.28
CA GLU A 127 -8.19 -9.51 11.39
C GLU A 127 -7.40 -10.74 10.93
N TYR A 128 -7.69 -11.27 9.75
CA TYR A 128 -6.90 -12.36 9.16
C TYR A 128 -5.42 -11.98 9.00
N LYS A 129 -5.13 -10.77 8.52
CA LYS A 129 -3.75 -10.29 8.34
C LYS A 129 -3.06 -9.99 9.67
N LYS A 130 -3.78 -9.40 10.63
CA LYS A 130 -3.28 -9.10 11.98
C LYS A 130 -2.81 -10.36 12.71
N ASN A 131 -3.53 -11.47 12.56
CA ASN A 131 -3.24 -12.72 13.27
C ASN A 131 -2.13 -13.58 12.61
N ARG A 132 -1.45 -13.06 11.58
CA ARG A 132 -0.35 -13.76 10.89
C ARG A 132 0.95 -12.99 10.97
N ASP A 133 1.26 -12.22 9.93
CA ASP A 133 2.59 -11.64 9.72
C ASP A 133 2.54 -10.13 9.51
N LEU A 134 1.43 -9.47 9.88
CA LEU A 134 1.29 -8.03 9.69
C LEU A 134 1.80 -7.28 10.93
N ALA A 135 2.82 -6.45 10.74
CA ALA A 135 3.33 -5.59 11.79
C ALA A 135 2.21 -4.71 12.38
N VAL A 136 2.19 -4.58 13.71
CA VAL A 136 1.19 -3.79 14.47
C VAL A 136 1.05 -2.37 13.91
N THR A 137 2.15 -1.75 13.51
CA THR A 137 2.13 -0.40 12.92
C THR A 137 1.44 -0.36 11.57
N THR A 138 1.71 -1.34 10.71
CA THR A 138 1.08 -1.46 9.39
C THR A 138 -0.43 -1.72 9.54
N TYR A 139 -0.83 -2.57 10.48
CA TYR A 139 -2.23 -2.80 10.79
C TYR A 139 -2.97 -1.51 11.19
N HIS A 140 -2.45 -0.76 12.16
CA HIS A 140 -3.13 0.44 12.66
C HIS A 140 -3.06 1.63 11.69
N GLN A 141 -1.92 1.87 11.06
CA GLN A 141 -1.71 3.06 10.23
C GLN A 141 -2.26 2.88 8.82
N GLU A 142 -2.06 1.71 8.21
CA GLU A 142 -2.48 1.47 6.83
C GLU A 142 -3.86 0.81 6.80
N PHE A 143 -3.99 -0.43 7.32
CA PHE A 143 -5.20 -1.23 7.17
C PHE A 143 -6.42 -0.61 7.87
N ARG A 144 -6.30 -0.29 9.16
CA ARG A 144 -7.35 0.37 9.95
C ARG A 144 -7.33 1.90 9.84
N GLY A 145 -6.31 2.45 9.20
CA GLY A 145 -6.12 3.89 9.04
C GLY A 145 -6.42 4.35 7.62
N ILE A 146 -5.37 4.45 6.80
CA ILE A 146 -5.43 5.01 5.45
C ILE A 146 -6.43 4.25 4.57
N TYR A 147 -6.32 2.92 4.50
CA TYR A 147 -7.11 2.09 3.61
C TYR A 147 -8.57 2.04 4.04
N TYR A 148 -8.85 1.74 5.31
CA TYR A 148 -10.21 1.74 5.86
C TYR A 148 -10.95 3.06 5.59
N ARG A 149 -10.30 4.21 5.83
CA ARG A 149 -10.92 5.52 5.57
C ARG A 149 -11.16 5.76 4.08
N ALA A 150 -10.24 5.33 3.21
CA ALA A 150 -10.41 5.45 1.76
C ALA A 150 -11.60 4.60 1.27
N ILE A 151 -11.67 3.33 1.69
CA ILE A 151 -12.77 2.41 1.33
C ILE A 151 -14.10 2.95 1.85
N LYS A 152 -14.18 3.34 3.12
CA LYS A 152 -15.40 3.86 3.73
C LYS A 152 -15.92 5.11 3.03
N GLN A 153 -15.04 6.04 2.67
CA GLN A 153 -15.45 7.26 1.96
C GLN A 153 -15.88 6.97 0.52
N ALA A 154 -15.19 6.07 -0.19
CA ALA A 154 -15.59 5.64 -1.52
C ALA A 154 -16.97 4.98 -1.51
N LEU A 155 -17.24 4.12 -0.52
CA LEU A 155 -18.52 3.43 -0.35
C LEU A 155 -19.70 4.39 -0.14
N VAL A 156 -19.51 5.45 0.65
CA VAL A 156 -20.56 6.46 0.90
C VAL A 156 -21.00 7.14 -0.41
N VAL A 157 -20.09 7.30 -1.37
CA VAL A 157 -20.37 8.01 -2.63
C VAL A 157 -20.82 7.05 -3.72
N ALA A 158 -20.11 5.94 -3.92
CA ALA A 158 -20.34 5.02 -5.03
C ALA A 158 -21.43 3.98 -4.76
N GLY A 159 -21.68 3.66 -3.48
CA GLY A 159 -22.49 2.52 -3.08
C GLY A 159 -21.73 1.19 -3.19
N GLU A 160 -22.25 0.18 -2.50
CA GLU A 160 -21.59 -1.12 -2.31
C GLU A 160 -21.56 -1.98 -3.58
N ASN A 161 -22.59 -1.89 -4.42
CA ASN A 161 -22.73 -2.67 -5.65
C ASN A 161 -22.10 -1.97 -6.87
N ASN A 162 -21.18 -1.03 -6.66
CA ASN A 162 -20.52 -0.29 -7.74
C ASN A 162 -18.98 -0.28 -7.60
N PRO A 163 -18.30 -1.41 -7.89
CA PRO A 163 -16.84 -1.51 -7.80
C PRO A 163 -16.11 -0.50 -8.69
N VAL A 164 -16.65 -0.22 -9.89
CA VAL A 164 -16.12 0.79 -10.81
C VAL A 164 -16.23 2.20 -10.23
N GLY A 165 -17.34 2.51 -9.55
CA GLY A 165 -17.50 3.78 -8.83
C GLY A 165 -16.49 3.95 -7.70
N ILE A 166 -16.21 2.88 -6.96
CA ILE A 166 -15.17 2.88 -5.90
C ILE A 166 -13.78 3.12 -6.51
N TYR A 167 -13.46 2.43 -7.60
CA TYR A 167 -12.22 2.62 -8.36
C TYR A 167 -12.04 4.07 -8.81
N ASN A 168 -13.03 4.65 -9.47
CA ASN A 168 -12.98 6.04 -9.96
C ASN A 168 -12.83 7.03 -8.80
N TRP A 169 -13.59 6.84 -7.72
CA TRP A 169 -13.49 7.71 -6.55
C TRP A 169 -12.09 7.69 -5.94
N LEU A 170 -11.48 6.52 -5.82
CA LEU A 170 -10.12 6.38 -5.30
C LEU A 170 -9.09 7.11 -6.18
N LEU A 171 -9.20 7.03 -7.51
CA LEU A 171 -8.31 7.74 -8.42
C LEU A 171 -8.47 9.27 -8.36
N GLU A 172 -9.69 9.75 -8.19
CA GLU A 172 -9.97 11.18 -8.13
C GLU A 172 -9.61 11.80 -6.77
N ASN A 173 -9.69 11.03 -5.68
CA ASN A 173 -9.63 11.55 -4.30
C ASN A 173 -8.44 11.04 -3.47
N ARG A 174 -7.61 10.15 -4.02
CA ARG A 174 -6.39 9.63 -3.39
C ARG A 174 -5.23 9.70 -4.35
N ASN A 175 -4.02 9.67 -3.80
CA ASN A 175 -2.84 9.50 -4.64
C ASN A 175 -2.83 8.10 -5.27
N HIS A 176 -2.23 7.98 -6.47
CA HIS A 176 -2.22 6.73 -7.24
C HIS A 176 -1.63 5.54 -6.48
N LYS A 177 -0.61 5.75 -5.62
CA LYS A 177 -0.03 4.68 -4.79
C LYS A 177 -1.06 4.14 -3.81
N THR A 178 -1.73 5.01 -3.06
CA THR A 178 -2.78 4.62 -2.10
C THR A 178 -3.95 3.97 -2.81
N ALA A 179 -4.41 4.50 -3.94
CA ALA A 179 -5.49 3.90 -4.72
C ALA A 179 -5.13 2.47 -5.17
N LYS A 180 -3.94 2.30 -5.75
CA LYS A 180 -3.41 1.00 -6.17
C LYS A 180 -3.30 0.00 -5.02
N GLU A 181 -2.74 0.42 -3.88
CA GLU A 181 -2.64 -0.44 -2.71
C GLU A 181 -4.02 -0.83 -2.17
N VAL A 182 -4.96 0.12 -2.04
CA VAL A 182 -6.32 -0.18 -1.59
C VAL A 182 -6.98 -1.21 -2.49
N LEU A 183 -6.94 -1.04 -3.82
CA LEU A 183 -7.52 -1.97 -4.77
C LEU A 183 -6.85 -3.35 -4.73
N SER A 184 -5.51 -3.39 -4.63
CA SER A 184 -4.76 -4.64 -4.47
C SER A 184 -5.15 -5.38 -3.20
N GLN A 185 -5.30 -4.66 -2.08
CA GLN A 185 -5.70 -5.25 -0.81
C GLN A 185 -7.17 -5.67 -0.79
N LEU A 186 -8.07 -4.94 -1.48
CA LEU A 186 -9.46 -5.34 -1.67
C LEU A 186 -9.56 -6.64 -2.46
N SER A 187 -8.85 -6.77 -3.59
CA SER A 187 -8.80 -8.02 -4.35
C SER A 187 -8.31 -9.19 -3.49
N LYS A 188 -7.26 -8.99 -2.68
CA LYS A 188 -6.78 -10.01 -1.72
C LYS A 188 -7.83 -10.36 -0.65
N ALA A 189 -8.58 -9.38 -0.17
CA ALA A 189 -9.67 -9.59 0.79
C ALA A 189 -10.77 -10.49 0.19
N TYR A 190 -11.19 -10.21 -1.05
CA TYR A 190 -12.17 -11.04 -1.77
C TYR A 190 -11.64 -12.43 -2.06
N LYS A 191 -10.37 -12.58 -2.46
CA LYS A 191 -9.76 -13.92 -2.65
C LYS A 191 -9.81 -14.77 -1.38
N ILE A 192 -9.64 -14.15 -0.20
CA ILE A 192 -9.80 -14.84 1.08
C ILE A 192 -11.27 -15.15 1.37
N ALA A 193 -12.18 -14.20 1.14
CA ALA A 193 -13.62 -14.43 1.31
C ALA A 193 -14.11 -15.58 0.41
N ILE A 194 -13.70 -15.63 -0.85
CA ILE A 194 -14.01 -16.71 -1.81
C ILE A 194 -13.44 -18.04 -1.31
N LYS A 195 -12.18 -18.08 -0.88
CA LYS A 195 -11.58 -19.29 -0.29
C LYS A 195 -12.36 -19.79 0.93
N GLN A 196 -12.91 -18.86 1.71
CA GLN A 196 -13.77 -19.16 2.85
C GLN A 196 -15.24 -19.38 2.46
N LYS A 197 -15.60 -19.33 1.18
CA LYS A 197 -16.97 -19.43 0.66
C LYS A 197 -17.93 -18.34 1.19
N LEU A 198 -17.42 -17.16 1.51
CA LEU A 198 -18.18 -15.99 1.99
C LEU A 198 -18.47 -14.95 0.89
N ALA A 199 -17.86 -15.14 -0.28
CA ALA A 199 -18.09 -14.38 -1.51
C ALA A 199 -17.96 -15.33 -2.72
N PHE A 200 -18.58 -14.96 -3.84
CA PHE A 200 -18.60 -15.81 -5.05
C PHE A 200 -17.56 -15.40 -6.11
N PHE A 201 -17.23 -14.12 -6.20
CA PHE A 201 -16.27 -13.58 -7.16
C PHE A 201 -15.56 -12.35 -6.59
N ASP A 202 -14.42 -11.97 -7.18
CA ASP A 202 -13.64 -10.78 -6.82
C ASP A 202 -13.98 -9.63 -7.76
N PRO A 203 -14.70 -8.59 -7.31
CA PRO A 203 -15.07 -7.46 -8.14
C PRO A 203 -13.92 -6.49 -8.40
N TYR A 204 -12.76 -6.64 -7.74
CA TYR A 204 -11.60 -5.76 -7.86
C TYR A 204 -10.42 -6.42 -8.59
N GLU A 205 -10.62 -7.64 -9.11
CA GLU A 205 -9.58 -8.36 -9.83
C GLU A 205 -9.09 -7.56 -11.05
N GLY A 206 -7.77 -7.38 -11.18
CA GLY A 206 -7.17 -6.66 -12.30
C GLY A 206 -7.19 -5.13 -12.20
N MET A 207 -7.96 -4.55 -11.28
CA MET A 207 -8.12 -3.08 -11.22
C MET A 207 -6.88 -2.34 -10.74
N ALA A 208 -6.02 -2.98 -9.94
CA ALA A 208 -4.80 -2.34 -9.46
C ALA A 208 -3.71 -2.27 -10.55
N GLU A 209 -3.74 -3.21 -11.48
CA GLU A 209 -2.82 -3.35 -12.60
C GLU A 209 -2.99 -2.21 -13.60
N ASP A 210 -4.22 -1.72 -13.79
CA ASP A 210 -4.56 -0.58 -14.65
C ASP A 210 -3.97 0.75 -14.15
N ILE A 211 -3.58 0.82 -12.87
CA ILE A 211 -3.00 2.03 -12.27
C ILE A 211 -1.49 2.07 -12.55
N ILE A 212 -1.13 2.88 -13.55
CA ILE A 212 0.25 3.21 -13.87
C ILE A 212 0.73 4.32 -12.95
N ILE A 213 1.71 4.02 -12.10
CA ILE A 213 2.37 5.02 -11.25
C ILE A 213 3.55 5.58 -12.05
N ASN A 214 3.29 6.63 -12.83
CA ASN A 214 4.35 7.36 -13.51
C ASN A 214 5.17 8.16 -12.49
N ARG A 215 6.46 7.84 -12.38
CA ARG A 215 7.43 8.53 -11.52
C ARG A 215 7.66 9.94 -12.08
N LYS A 216 6.89 10.93 -11.63
CA LYS A 216 7.26 12.34 -11.86
C LYS A 216 8.38 12.70 -10.88
N PRO A 217 9.38 13.52 -11.28
CA PRO A 217 10.32 14.11 -10.32
C PRO A 217 9.50 14.85 -9.26
N LYS A 218 9.64 14.44 -7.99
CA LYS A 218 8.80 14.94 -6.90
C LYS A 218 9.09 16.40 -6.63
N THR A 219 8.05 17.24 -6.58
CA THR A 219 8.06 18.45 -5.77
C THR A 219 7.89 17.99 -4.31
N ILE A 220 8.97 18.03 -3.53
CA ILE A 220 8.98 17.55 -2.14
C ILE A 220 8.04 18.44 -1.30
N ASN A 221 6.94 17.89 -0.79
CA ASN A 221 6.04 18.60 0.12
C ASN A 221 6.38 18.28 1.58
N GLN A 222 6.13 19.23 2.50
CA GLN A 222 6.40 19.09 3.94
C GLN A 222 5.67 17.90 4.62
N LEU A 223 4.64 17.35 3.97
CA LEU A 223 3.84 16.22 4.44
C LEU A 223 4.33 14.86 3.92
N ASP A 224 5.30 14.85 3.00
CA ASP A 224 5.85 13.62 2.47
C ASP A 224 6.78 12.99 3.53
N GLU A 225 6.28 11.97 4.23
CA GLU A 225 7.14 11.05 4.96
C GLU A 225 7.95 10.24 3.93
N VAL A 226 9.12 10.76 3.58
CA VAL A 226 10.10 10.02 2.77
C VAL A 226 10.81 9.03 3.71
N GLU A 227 10.11 7.95 4.06
CA GLU A 227 10.74 6.79 4.73
C GLU A 227 11.36 5.80 3.73
N GLU A 228 11.02 5.93 2.45
CA GLU A 228 11.39 4.96 1.43
C GLU A 228 12.22 5.61 0.32
N ASP A 229 13.34 4.93 0.02
CA ASP A 229 14.25 5.19 -1.09
C ASP A 229 13.64 4.62 -2.37
N TYR A 230 13.17 5.49 -3.26
CA TYR A 230 12.36 5.10 -4.42
C TYR A 230 13.00 5.40 -5.77
N ASP A 231 14.24 5.87 -5.80
CA ASP A 231 14.80 6.41 -7.04
C ASP A 231 16.14 5.79 -7.43
N ASP A 232 16.16 4.48 -7.71
CA ASP A 232 17.32 3.67 -8.15
C ASP A 232 18.15 4.25 -9.33
N LEU A 233 17.76 5.40 -9.92
CA LEU A 233 18.42 6.03 -11.08
C LEU A 233 19.14 7.36 -10.76
N ASP A 234 18.95 7.97 -9.58
CA ASP A 234 19.63 9.22 -9.20
C ASP A 234 20.98 8.95 -8.52
N LEU A 235 22.07 9.17 -9.26
CA LEU A 235 23.45 8.95 -8.81
C LEU A 235 23.97 10.01 -7.79
N THR A 236 23.09 10.79 -7.17
CA THR A 236 23.41 11.90 -6.26
C THR A 236 22.75 11.77 -4.88
N LYS A 237 22.45 10.55 -4.41
CA LYS A 237 21.68 10.29 -3.17
C LYS A 237 22.40 10.44 -1.83
N ALA A 238 23.70 10.64 -1.79
CA ALA A 238 24.42 10.79 -0.52
C ALA A 238 24.98 12.20 -0.37
N TYR A 239 24.98 12.67 0.87
CA TYR A 239 25.89 13.74 1.27
C TYR A 239 27.32 13.19 1.31
N THR A 240 28.30 13.98 0.92
CA THR A 240 29.70 13.68 1.22
C THR A 240 29.95 13.80 2.72
N TRP A 241 31.06 13.24 3.21
CA TRP A 241 31.39 13.36 4.63
C TRP A 241 31.66 14.82 5.05
N ASP A 242 32.22 15.64 4.16
CA ASP A 242 32.42 17.07 4.40
C ASP A 242 31.09 17.83 4.50
N GLU A 243 30.12 17.52 3.64
CA GLU A 243 28.77 18.08 3.73
C GLU A 243 28.08 17.67 5.04
N ILE A 244 28.25 16.41 5.47
CA ILE A 244 27.76 15.94 6.78
C ILE A 244 28.40 16.71 7.93
N ASN A 245 29.72 16.95 7.89
CA ASN A 245 30.42 17.72 8.91
C ASN A 245 29.94 19.18 8.95
N LEU A 246 29.70 19.80 7.79
CA LEU A 246 29.09 21.13 7.69
C LEU A 246 27.70 21.17 8.32
N ILE A 247 26.85 20.16 8.05
CA ILE A 247 25.52 20.06 8.64
C ILE A 247 25.62 19.89 10.16
N LEU A 248 26.50 19.00 10.65
CA LEU A 248 26.70 18.77 12.08
C LEU A 248 27.17 20.02 12.81
N ASP A 249 28.14 20.75 12.24
CA ASP A 249 28.65 21.99 12.80
C ASP A 249 27.55 23.07 12.85
N TYR A 250 26.80 23.24 11.76
CA TYR A 250 25.67 24.16 11.72
C TYR A 250 24.64 23.83 12.81
N VAL A 251 24.28 22.54 12.96
CA VAL A 251 23.31 22.12 13.98
C VAL A 251 23.86 22.38 15.38
N LYS A 252 25.12 22.04 15.64
CA LYS A 252 25.78 22.25 16.94
C LYS A 252 25.78 23.72 17.36
N ASN A 253 26.09 24.61 16.43
CA ASN A 253 26.31 26.04 16.69
C ASN A 253 25.04 26.90 16.54
N SER A 254 23.91 26.32 16.14
CA SER A 254 22.65 27.05 15.95
C SER A 254 21.69 26.84 17.13
N PRO A 255 21.46 27.84 18.01
CA PRO A 255 20.61 27.68 19.20
C PRO A 255 19.19 27.19 18.91
N ARG A 256 18.68 27.46 17.72
CA ARG A 256 17.35 27.03 17.27
C ARG A 256 17.24 25.52 17.07
N VAL A 257 18.32 24.85 16.67
CA VAL A 257 18.31 23.43 16.26
C VAL A 257 19.34 22.57 17.00
N ASN A 258 20.18 23.14 17.84
CA ASN A 258 21.24 22.41 18.57
C ASN A 258 20.74 21.25 19.43
N HIS A 259 19.50 21.30 19.92
CA HIS A 259 18.85 20.19 20.62
C HIS A 259 18.72 18.91 19.76
N TRP A 260 18.82 19.01 18.43
CA TRP A 260 18.88 17.86 17.53
C TRP A 260 20.27 17.27 17.37
N PHE A 261 21.33 17.93 17.85
CA PHE A 261 22.72 17.57 17.58
C PHE A 261 23.03 16.12 17.98
N ASN A 262 22.71 15.71 19.20
CA ASN A 262 23.00 14.37 19.68
C ASN A 262 22.29 13.29 18.86
N TYR A 263 21.04 13.54 18.48
CA TYR A 263 20.26 12.63 17.64
C TYR A 263 20.82 12.52 16.23
N LEU A 264 21.12 13.66 15.59
CA LEU A 264 21.70 13.67 14.25
C LEU A 264 23.09 13.03 14.24
N LYS A 265 23.98 13.41 15.17
CA LYS A 265 25.33 12.86 15.25
C LYS A 265 25.29 11.35 15.51
N PHE A 266 24.40 10.87 16.38
CA PHE A 266 24.21 9.43 16.57
C PHE A 266 23.79 8.72 15.28
N LYS A 267 22.82 9.26 14.53
CA LYS A 267 22.39 8.67 13.25
C LYS A 267 23.51 8.65 12.22
N VAL A 268 24.28 9.73 12.11
CA VAL A 268 25.41 9.84 11.19
C VAL A 268 26.50 8.82 11.54
N LEU A 269 26.81 8.63 12.81
CA LEU A 269 27.87 7.70 13.25
C LEU A 269 27.47 6.22 13.22
N THR A 270 26.18 5.90 13.10
CA THR A 270 25.67 4.52 13.18
C THR A 270 24.95 4.04 11.93
N GLY A 271 24.50 4.96 11.07
CA GLY A 271 23.62 4.65 9.96
C GLY A 271 22.28 4.05 10.36
N CYS A 272 21.88 4.05 11.63
CA CYS A 272 20.64 3.40 12.08
C CYS A 272 19.37 4.10 11.53
N ARG A 273 18.26 3.36 11.48
CA ARG A 273 16.96 3.91 11.04
C ARG A 273 16.42 4.91 12.06
N PRO A 274 15.60 5.89 11.67
CA PRO A 274 15.08 6.93 12.59
C PRO A 274 14.38 6.38 13.85
N GLY A 275 13.57 5.33 13.67
CA GLY A 275 12.89 4.66 14.79
C GLY A 275 13.84 3.92 15.72
N GLU A 276 14.95 3.37 15.22
CA GLU A 276 15.99 2.70 16.02
C GLU A 276 16.73 3.71 16.90
N ALA A 277 17.13 4.86 16.33
CA ALA A 277 17.72 5.97 17.10
C ALA A 277 16.77 6.46 18.20
N SER A 278 15.50 6.67 17.85
CA SER A 278 14.46 7.11 18.81
C SER A 278 14.09 6.03 19.84
N GLY A 279 14.45 4.78 19.55
CA GLY A 279 14.19 3.62 20.38
C GLY A 279 15.28 3.34 21.40
N LEU A 280 16.52 3.81 21.20
CA LEU A 280 17.68 3.43 22.03
C LEU A 280 17.49 3.74 23.52
N TRP A 281 17.68 2.73 24.38
CA TRP A 281 17.66 2.88 25.84
C TRP A 281 19.06 2.78 26.44
N TRP A 282 19.24 3.26 27.68
CA TRP A 282 20.54 3.19 28.36
C TRP A 282 21.02 1.75 28.58
N CYS A 283 20.11 0.80 28.79
CA CYS A 283 20.46 -0.61 28.91
C CYS A 283 21.07 -1.20 27.63
N ASP A 284 20.85 -0.58 26.47
CA ASP A 284 21.36 -1.05 25.19
C ASP A 284 22.83 -0.66 24.96
N ILE A 285 23.36 0.29 25.73
CA ILE A 285 24.75 0.73 25.65
C ILE A 285 25.61 -0.20 26.51
N LYS A 286 26.45 -1.01 25.87
CA LYS A 286 27.30 -2.00 26.55
C LYS A 286 28.73 -1.48 26.62
N TRP A 287 29.00 -0.56 27.55
CA TRP A 287 30.32 0.04 27.74
C TRP A 287 31.46 -0.98 27.86
N GLN A 288 31.25 -2.06 28.64
CA GLN A 288 32.26 -3.12 28.83
C GLN A 288 32.54 -3.94 27.56
N HIS A 289 31.59 -3.96 26.63
CA HIS A 289 31.71 -4.71 25.37
C HIS A 289 31.96 -3.79 24.17
N GLU A 290 32.19 -2.50 24.42
CA GLU A 290 32.47 -1.49 23.38
C GLU A 290 31.47 -1.56 22.22
N CYS A 291 30.19 -1.70 22.55
CA CYS A 291 29.13 -1.79 21.55
C CYS A 291 27.80 -1.23 22.05
N ILE A 292 26.93 -0.88 21.11
CA ILE A 292 25.50 -0.68 21.36
C ILE A 292 24.70 -1.84 20.79
N VAL A 293 23.57 -2.17 21.41
CA VAL A 293 22.64 -3.19 20.95
C VAL A 293 21.40 -2.53 20.37
N ILE A 294 21.23 -2.62 19.05
CA ILE A 294 20.04 -2.09 18.37
C ILE A 294 19.04 -3.23 18.25
N GLN A 295 17.99 -3.19 19.08
CA GLN A 295 16.99 -4.27 19.21
C GLN A 295 15.54 -3.79 19.19
N ARG A 296 15.31 -2.48 19.15
CA ARG A 296 13.98 -1.88 19.24
C ARG A 296 13.87 -0.67 18.32
N SER A 297 12.66 -0.38 17.89
CA SER A 297 12.29 0.81 17.13
C SER A 297 11.10 1.50 17.81
N TYR A 298 11.15 2.82 17.91
CA TYR A 298 10.05 3.61 18.45
C TYR A 298 9.17 4.16 17.32
N ASP A 299 7.88 3.85 17.36
CA ASP A 299 6.87 4.40 16.47
C ASP A 299 6.23 5.63 17.10
N TYR A 300 6.52 6.82 16.56
CA TYR A 300 5.99 8.07 17.11
C TYR A 300 4.49 8.23 16.91
N ARG A 301 3.87 7.64 15.89
CA ARG A 301 2.44 7.81 15.61
C ARG A 301 1.59 7.02 16.61
N LEU A 302 2.00 5.78 16.88
CA LEU A 302 1.34 4.91 17.86
C LEU A 302 1.87 5.07 19.28
N LYS A 303 3.00 5.75 19.48
CA LYS A 303 3.67 5.92 20.78
C LYS A 303 4.10 4.60 21.42
N ILE A 304 4.50 3.62 20.60
CA ILE A 304 4.90 2.29 21.07
C ILE A 304 6.36 2.01 20.73
N PHE A 305 7.01 1.20 21.56
CA PHE A 305 8.23 0.50 21.20
C PHE A 305 7.86 -0.84 20.58
N LYS A 306 8.48 -1.16 19.45
CA LYS A 306 8.32 -2.42 18.73
C LYS A 306 9.69 -3.04 18.43
N PRO A 307 9.75 -4.33 18.09
CA PRO A 307 10.95 -4.92 17.49
C PRO A 307 11.41 -4.14 16.24
N THR A 308 12.66 -4.35 15.83
CA THR A 308 13.19 -3.85 14.55
C THR A 308 12.42 -4.45 13.36
N LYS A 309 12.64 -3.93 12.15
CA LYS A 309 11.90 -4.36 10.94
C LYS A 309 11.95 -5.86 10.70
N ASN A 310 13.09 -6.50 10.98
CA ASN A 310 13.26 -7.94 10.81
C ASN A 310 13.19 -8.69 12.14
N GLU A 311 12.74 -8.03 13.21
CA GLU A 311 12.68 -8.56 14.57
C GLU A 311 14.02 -9.10 15.10
N THR A 312 15.13 -8.56 14.58
CA THR A 312 16.48 -8.95 14.99
C THR A 312 17.12 -7.93 15.93
N SER A 313 18.06 -8.42 16.72
CA SER A 313 18.97 -7.59 17.53
C SER A 313 20.35 -7.64 16.91
N ARG A 314 20.99 -6.48 16.74
CA ARG A 314 22.36 -6.38 16.22
C ARG A 314 23.26 -5.56 17.13
N ARG A 315 24.53 -5.93 17.16
CA ARG A 315 25.58 -5.16 17.83
C ARG A 315 26.21 -4.20 16.84
N PHE A 316 26.30 -2.94 17.21
CA PHE A 316 27.06 -1.94 16.46
C PHE A 316 28.31 -1.56 17.28
N PRO A 317 29.51 -1.57 16.68
CA PRO A 317 30.75 -1.31 17.38
C PRO A 317 30.80 0.15 17.87
N MET A 318 31.26 0.32 19.10
CA MET A 318 31.47 1.61 19.75
C MET A 318 32.80 1.52 20.52
N PRO A 319 33.95 1.59 19.81
CA PRO A 319 35.26 1.49 20.43
C PRO A 319 35.44 2.52 21.53
N LYS A 320 36.14 2.14 22.59
CA LYS A 320 36.43 3.03 23.70
C LYS A 320 37.16 4.29 23.22
N ASP A 321 36.73 5.44 23.75
CA ASP A 321 37.26 6.77 23.43
C ASP A 321 37.06 7.22 21.96
N GLY A 322 36.33 6.43 21.15
CA GLY A 322 35.91 6.80 19.80
C GLY A 322 34.78 7.85 19.77
N GLU A 323 34.44 8.33 18.57
CA GLU A 323 33.45 9.41 18.42
C GLU A 323 32.07 9.09 19.00
N LEU A 324 31.55 7.88 18.72
CA LEU A 324 30.24 7.45 19.21
C LEU A 324 30.27 7.26 20.75
N TRP A 325 31.36 6.74 21.28
CA TRP A 325 31.58 6.59 22.71
C TRP A 325 31.53 7.94 23.41
N ASN A 326 32.31 8.91 22.91
CA ASN A 326 32.41 10.26 23.47
C ASN A 326 31.08 11.02 23.36
N LEU A 327 30.36 10.86 22.24
CA LEU A 327 29.01 11.39 22.09
C LEU A 327 28.09 10.86 23.19
N LEU A 328 28.03 9.55 23.38
CA LEU A 328 27.14 8.94 24.37
C LEU A 328 27.55 9.28 25.81
N LYS A 329 28.86 9.44 26.08
CA LYS A 329 29.37 9.91 27.38
C LYS A 329 29.04 11.38 27.67
N SER A 330 28.84 12.20 26.63
CA SER A 330 28.43 13.61 26.79
C SER A 330 26.96 13.78 27.21
N ILE A 331 26.15 12.74 27.04
CA ILE A 331 24.73 12.76 27.41
C ILE A 331 24.59 12.31 28.87
N PRO A 332 23.87 13.06 29.73
CA PRO A 332 23.61 12.63 31.10
C PRO A 332 22.96 11.24 31.13
N GLN A 333 23.62 10.29 31.79
CA GLN A 333 23.15 8.92 31.91
C GLN A 333 21.84 8.87 32.71
N GLY A 334 20.86 8.16 32.18
CA GLY A 334 19.57 7.91 32.81
C GLY A 334 19.39 6.46 33.24
N GLU A 335 18.16 6.13 33.61
CA GLU A 335 17.77 4.79 34.04
C GLU A 335 17.87 3.77 32.88
N PRO A 336 18.08 2.47 33.17
CA PRO A 336 18.28 1.45 32.12
C PRO A 336 17.21 1.43 31.03
N ASN A 337 15.93 1.59 31.39
CA ASN A 337 14.80 1.56 30.44
C ASN A 337 14.41 2.96 29.92
N GLU A 338 15.24 3.98 30.17
CA GLU A 338 15.01 5.33 29.69
C GLU A 338 15.68 5.56 28.34
N ILE A 339 15.03 6.35 27.50
CA ILE A 339 15.53 6.72 26.17
C ILE A 339 16.78 7.61 26.29
N VAL A 340 17.79 7.29 25.50
CA VAL A 340 19.06 8.01 25.45
C VAL A 340 18.89 9.35 24.72
N LEU A 341 18.30 9.31 23.52
CA LEU A 341 18.16 10.47 22.64
C LEU A 341 16.79 11.14 22.84
N LYS A 342 16.77 12.17 23.69
CA LYS A 342 15.55 12.89 24.07
C LYS A 342 15.35 14.16 23.22
N SER A 343 14.09 14.49 22.96
CA SER A 343 13.70 15.82 22.44
C SER A 343 13.94 16.92 23.48
N LYS A 344 13.78 18.19 23.09
CA LYS A 344 13.88 19.35 23.99
C LYS A 344 13.02 19.28 25.26
N ASN A 345 11.94 18.49 25.24
CA ASN A 345 11.01 18.32 26.36
C ASN A 345 11.20 16.97 27.09
N GLY A 346 12.32 16.27 26.88
CA GLY A 346 12.59 14.96 27.51
C GLY A 346 11.85 13.77 26.90
N LYS A 347 11.01 13.98 25.88
CA LYS A 347 10.21 12.92 25.23
C LYS A 347 10.99 12.21 24.10
N PRO A 348 10.62 10.97 23.74
CA PRO A 348 11.12 10.32 22.53
C PRO A 348 11.07 11.23 21.30
N ILE A 349 12.10 11.15 20.46
CA ILE A 349 12.19 11.95 19.24
C ILE A 349 11.16 11.48 18.20
N SER A 350 10.62 12.47 17.47
CA SER A 350 9.78 12.25 16.30
C SER A 350 10.59 12.46 15.03
N ALA A 351 10.74 11.42 14.21
CA ALA A 351 11.36 11.54 12.90
C ALA A 351 10.61 12.57 12.03
N HIS A 352 9.28 12.63 12.12
CA HIS A 352 8.47 13.61 11.38
C HIS A 352 8.80 15.07 11.77
N ILE A 353 8.93 15.35 13.07
CA ILE A 353 9.32 16.70 13.54
C ILE A 353 10.75 17.01 13.10
N PHE A 354 11.65 16.03 13.14
CA PHE A 354 13.02 16.20 12.65
C PHE A 354 13.05 16.50 11.13
N ASN A 355 12.25 15.80 10.32
CA ASN A 355 12.12 16.08 8.88
C ASN A 355 11.63 17.51 8.62
N THR A 356 10.68 18.00 9.44
CA THR A 356 10.25 19.39 9.39
C THR A 356 11.38 20.35 9.73
N ALA A 357 12.20 20.06 10.75
CA ALA A 357 13.35 20.90 11.09
C ALA A 357 14.44 20.88 10.01
N TRP A 358 14.59 19.75 9.31
CA TRP A 358 15.55 19.55 8.23
C TRP A 358 15.21 20.36 6.97
N LEU A 359 13.95 20.24 6.49
CA LEU A 359 13.44 20.96 5.32
C LEU A 359 13.05 22.40 5.63
N GLY A 360 12.52 22.67 6.82
CA GLY A 360 11.91 23.94 7.15
C GLY A 360 10.46 24.06 6.68
N ARG A 361 9.88 25.22 6.96
CA ARG A 361 8.56 25.67 6.55
C ARG A 361 8.68 27.11 6.05
N GLU A 362 8.35 27.33 4.77
CA GLU A 362 8.52 28.62 4.07
C GLU A 362 8.16 29.86 4.90
N LYS A 363 7.06 29.80 5.66
CA LYS A 363 6.53 30.96 6.39
C LYS A 363 6.83 31.01 7.89
N SER A 364 7.42 29.97 8.48
CA SER A 364 7.51 29.86 9.95
C SER A 364 8.82 29.33 10.50
N GLN A 365 9.62 28.59 9.73
CA GLN A 365 10.84 28.00 10.24
C GLN A 365 11.84 27.73 9.11
N LYS A 366 13.03 28.34 9.15
CA LYS A 366 14.09 27.99 8.21
C LYS A 366 14.56 26.55 8.42
N GLY A 367 14.74 25.78 7.35
CA GLY A 367 15.23 24.40 7.42
C GLY A 367 16.75 24.36 7.61
N ILE A 368 17.25 23.30 8.26
CA ILE A 368 18.70 23.09 8.42
C ILE A 368 19.39 23.06 7.05
N VAL A 369 18.94 22.18 6.15
CA VAL A 369 19.58 22.00 4.84
C VAL A 369 19.25 23.14 3.90
N THR A 370 18.01 23.61 3.88
CA THR A 370 17.63 24.74 3.01
C THR A 370 18.41 26.01 3.34
N GLU A 371 18.73 26.25 4.61
CA GLU A 371 19.51 27.43 5.00
C GLU A 371 20.97 27.29 4.60
N LEU A 372 21.56 26.10 4.71
CA LEU A 372 22.90 25.82 4.21
C LEU A 372 23.00 25.97 2.68
N ILE A 373 21.96 25.56 1.94
CA ILE A 373 21.88 25.80 0.49
C ILE A 373 21.78 27.31 0.19
N GLN A 374 20.93 28.04 0.91
CA GLN A 374 20.81 29.50 0.75
C GLN A 374 22.13 30.23 1.05
N GLN A 375 22.96 29.68 1.93
CA GLN A 375 24.32 30.19 2.23
C GLN A 375 25.37 29.76 1.19
N GLY A 376 25.01 28.96 0.17
CA GLY A 376 25.94 28.42 -0.82
C GLY A 376 26.88 27.35 -0.25
N LYS A 377 26.57 26.76 0.91
CA LYS A 377 27.39 25.72 1.57
C LYS A 377 27.03 24.30 1.16
N LEU A 378 25.84 24.11 0.61
CA LEU A 378 25.36 22.84 0.05
C LEU A 378 24.76 23.11 -1.32
N GLU A 379 24.98 22.20 -2.27
CA GLU A 379 24.51 22.37 -3.66
C GLU A 379 23.06 21.89 -3.85
N LYS A 380 22.61 20.93 -3.02
CA LYS A 380 21.33 20.25 -3.19
C LYS A 380 20.69 19.86 -1.86
N TYR A 381 19.38 19.65 -1.92
CA TYR A 381 18.61 19.12 -0.81
C TYR A 381 18.53 17.59 -0.89
N LEU A 382 18.86 16.90 0.20
CA LEU A 382 18.55 15.49 0.39
C LEU A 382 17.79 15.30 1.72
N PRO A 383 16.82 14.38 1.80
CA PRO A 383 16.10 14.10 3.05
C PRO A 383 17.00 13.58 4.20
N PRO A 384 16.53 13.62 5.46
CA PRO A 384 17.25 13.07 6.61
C PRO A 384 17.66 11.61 6.50
N TYR A 385 16.92 10.80 5.73
CA TYR A 385 17.25 9.40 5.52
C TYR A 385 18.61 9.23 4.83
N ASN A 386 18.99 10.19 3.98
CA ASN A 386 20.23 10.19 3.20
C ASN A 386 21.49 10.35 4.08
N THR A 387 21.35 10.71 5.36
CA THR A 387 22.45 10.59 6.35
C THR A 387 22.92 9.15 6.54
N ARG A 388 22.01 8.17 6.37
CA ARG A 388 22.37 6.74 6.35
C ARG A 388 23.13 6.39 5.07
N HIS A 389 22.77 6.98 3.93
CA HIS A 389 23.50 6.77 2.67
C HIS A 389 24.92 7.31 2.79
N ALA A 390 25.07 8.51 3.35
CA ALA A 390 26.38 9.10 3.64
C ALA A 390 27.21 8.20 4.56
N PHE A 391 26.63 7.66 5.65
CA PHE A 391 27.33 6.71 6.52
C PHE A 391 27.79 5.46 5.76
N VAL A 392 26.90 4.78 5.04
CA VAL A 392 27.24 3.53 4.33
C VAL A 392 28.35 3.79 3.30
N ASN A 393 28.23 4.88 2.54
CA ASN A 393 29.22 5.24 1.52
C ASN A 393 30.56 5.60 2.15
N HIS A 394 30.56 6.38 3.23
CA HIS A 394 31.79 6.74 3.94
C HIS A 394 32.50 5.49 4.49
N GLN A 395 31.77 4.60 5.17
CA GLN A 395 32.38 3.39 5.74
C GLN A 395 32.96 2.45 4.66
N ILE A 396 32.29 2.30 3.52
CA ILE A 396 32.75 1.41 2.45
C ILE A 396 33.87 2.05 1.63
N ASN A 397 33.66 3.27 1.14
CA ASN A 397 34.50 3.87 0.11
C ASN A 397 35.63 4.74 0.65
N ASP A 398 35.40 5.46 1.75
CA ASP A 398 36.41 6.35 2.31
C ASP A 398 37.26 5.63 3.37
N ILE A 399 36.63 4.79 4.20
CA ILE A 399 37.31 4.03 5.27
C ILE A 399 37.77 2.64 4.78
N GLY A 400 37.12 2.05 3.77
CA GLY A 400 37.50 0.74 3.24
C GLY A 400 36.96 -0.47 4.01
N ILE A 401 35.87 -0.31 4.77
CA ILE A 401 35.23 -1.43 5.49
C ILE A 401 34.52 -2.35 4.49
N ALA A 402 34.72 -3.66 4.65
CA ALA A 402 34.08 -4.64 3.80
C ALA A 402 32.53 -4.49 3.81
N PRO A 403 31.86 -4.45 2.64
CA PRO A 403 30.43 -4.15 2.54
C PRO A 403 29.53 -5.04 3.40
N HIS A 404 29.82 -6.34 3.49
CA HIS A 404 29.02 -7.25 4.30
C HIS A 404 29.04 -6.89 5.81
N ILE A 405 30.11 -6.27 6.30
CA ILE A 405 30.23 -5.78 7.68
C ILE A 405 29.34 -4.54 7.86
N VAL A 406 29.44 -3.57 6.95
CA VAL A 406 28.59 -2.36 6.95
C VAL A 406 27.11 -2.74 6.83
N ASN A 407 26.81 -3.74 6.00
CA ASN A 407 25.46 -4.27 5.83
C ASN A 407 24.91 -4.85 7.13
N SER A 408 25.74 -5.56 7.88
CA SER A 408 25.40 -6.09 9.21
C SER A 408 25.14 -4.96 10.22
N TRP A 409 25.97 -3.92 10.23
CA TRP A 409 25.77 -2.74 11.10
C TRP A 409 24.47 -2.01 10.81
N CYS A 410 24.09 -1.93 9.55
CA CYS A 410 22.91 -1.21 9.07
C CYS A 410 21.65 -2.10 8.99
N GLU A 411 21.77 -3.41 9.04
CA GLU A 411 20.67 -4.38 8.90
C GLU A 411 19.93 -4.25 7.56
N HIS A 412 20.69 -4.29 6.46
CA HIS A 412 20.15 -4.43 5.10
C HIS A 412 20.82 -5.57 4.33
N SER A 413 20.16 -6.09 3.29
CA SER A 413 20.73 -7.15 2.46
C SER A 413 21.82 -6.61 1.53
N ASP A 414 22.67 -7.48 1.02
CA ASP A 414 23.67 -7.11 0.01
C ASP A 414 23.02 -6.56 -1.26
N LYS A 415 21.87 -7.12 -1.65
CA LYS A 415 21.04 -6.60 -2.75
C LYS A 415 20.68 -5.13 -2.51
N VAL A 416 20.12 -4.82 -1.33
CA VAL A 416 19.76 -3.44 -0.97
C VAL A 416 20.99 -2.54 -0.93
N SER A 417 22.12 -3.04 -0.42
CA SER A 417 23.39 -2.31 -0.42
C SER A 417 23.83 -1.89 -1.83
N LYS A 418 23.83 -2.85 -2.76
CA LYS A 418 24.19 -2.64 -4.17
C LYS A 418 23.23 -1.71 -4.92
N GLU A 419 21.93 -1.85 -4.69
CA GLU A 419 20.90 -1.09 -5.40
C GLU A 419 20.78 0.37 -4.91
N HIS A 420 20.98 0.61 -3.62
CA HIS A 420 20.58 1.88 -3.00
C HIS A 420 21.74 2.72 -2.43
N TYR A 421 22.89 2.11 -2.17
CA TYR A 421 23.98 2.75 -1.44
C TYR A 421 25.28 2.80 -2.26
N ARG A 422 25.63 1.69 -2.91
CA ARG A 422 26.96 1.46 -3.49
C ARG A 422 27.12 1.89 -4.95
N GLU A 423 26.39 2.91 -5.36
CA GLU A 423 26.45 3.45 -6.73
C GLU A 423 27.81 4.11 -7.06
N LEU A 424 28.55 4.56 -6.03
CA LEU A 424 29.93 5.03 -6.19
C LEU A 424 30.88 3.92 -6.61
N ASP A 425 30.67 2.68 -6.14
CA ASP A 425 31.48 1.52 -6.48
C ASP A 425 31.39 1.20 -7.99
N LEU A 426 30.21 1.41 -8.60
CA LEU A 426 29.99 1.31 -10.05
C LEU A 426 30.75 2.40 -10.83
N ARG A 427 31.01 3.56 -10.21
CA ARG A 427 31.74 4.68 -10.83
C ARG A 427 33.25 4.57 -10.67
N THR A 428 33.74 4.07 -9.53
CA THR A 428 35.18 4.01 -9.21
C THR A 428 35.84 2.74 -9.73
N VAL A 429 35.10 1.65 -9.92
CA VAL A 429 35.60 0.39 -10.47
C VAL A 429 34.61 -0.12 -11.53
N PRO A 430 34.84 0.17 -12.83
CA PRO A 430 34.02 -0.39 -13.90
C PRO A 430 33.97 -1.92 -13.80
N GLY A 431 32.77 -2.51 -13.75
CA GLY A 431 32.56 -3.97 -13.58
C GLY A 431 32.40 -4.44 -12.13
N TYR A 432 32.40 -3.54 -11.15
CA TYR A 432 32.19 -3.91 -9.75
C TYR A 432 30.76 -4.41 -9.50
N GLY A 433 30.63 -5.65 -9.04
CA GLY A 433 29.32 -6.28 -8.78
C GLY A 433 28.73 -7.02 -9.98
N GLU A 434 29.36 -6.95 -11.16
CA GLU A 434 29.18 -8.00 -12.14
C GLU A 434 29.68 -9.29 -11.51
N SER A 435 28.81 -10.31 -11.46
CA SER A 435 29.31 -11.66 -11.29
C SER A 435 30.25 -11.88 -12.47
N ILE A 436 31.55 -11.83 -12.22
CA ILE A 436 32.47 -12.65 -13.00
C ILE A 436 31.80 -14.03 -12.88
N GLN A 437 31.18 -14.49 -13.96
CA GLN A 437 31.00 -15.92 -14.14
C GLN A 437 32.41 -16.43 -13.91
N GLN A 438 32.67 -16.96 -12.71
CA GLN A 438 33.78 -17.86 -12.53
C GLN A 438 33.43 -18.98 -13.51
N GLN A 439 33.90 -18.83 -14.75
CA GLN A 439 34.20 -19.96 -15.59
C GLN A 439 35.06 -20.78 -14.65
N SER A 440 34.47 -21.86 -14.12
CA SER A 440 35.13 -22.61 -13.08
C SER A 440 36.51 -22.99 -13.63
N GLU A 441 37.56 -23.05 -12.81
CA GLU A 441 38.85 -23.57 -13.30
C GLU A 441 38.67 -24.87 -14.08
N LEU A 442 37.65 -25.64 -13.69
CA LEU A 442 37.14 -26.85 -14.33
C LEU A 442 36.65 -26.64 -15.77
N ASP A 443 35.98 -25.53 -16.10
CA ASP A 443 35.55 -25.19 -17.46
C ASP A 443 36.71 -24.71 -18.32
N LEU A 444 37.67 -23.97 -17.73
CA LEU A 444 38.90 -23.58 -18.43
C LEU A 444 39.78 -24.79 -18.74
N LEU A 445 39.87 -25.74 -17.80
CA LEU A 445 40.54 -27.02 -17.95
C LEU A 445 39.88 -27.89 -19.02
N LYS A 446 38.54 -27.97 -19.03
CA LYS A 446 37.79 -28.70 -20.09
C LYS A 446 38.04 -28.11 -21.47
N GLU A 447 38.05 -26.80 -21.59
CA GLU A 447 38.31 -26.09 -22.84
C GLU A 447 39.76 -26.33 -23.33
N GLN A 448 40.74 -26.33 -22.42
CA GLN A 448 42.13 -26.68 -22.73
C GLN A 448 42.28 -28.15 -23.15
N LEU A 449 41.61 -29.08 -22.46
CA LEU A 449 41.63 -30.51 -22.79
C LEU A 449 41.02 -30.75 -24.17
N ARG A 450 39.92 -30.07 -24.50
CA ARG A 450 39.29 -30.13 -25.82
C ARG A 450 40.25 -29.69 -26.92
N LYS A 451 40.92 -28.54 -26.74
CA LYS A 451 41.90 -28.02 -27.71
C LYS A 451 43.12 -28.94 -27.86
N GLN A 452 43.60 -29.55 -26.78
CA GLN A 452 44.67 -30.54 -26.86
C GLN A 452 44.24 -31.79 -27.63
N GLN A 453 43.02 -32.28 -27.41
CA GLN A 453 42.50 -33.43 -28.14
C GLN A 453 42.33 -33.14 -29.64
N GLU A 454 41.80 -31.96 -29.99
CA GLU A 454 41.69 -31.52 -31.39
C GLU A 454 43.05 -31.45 -32.09
N LEU A 455 44.08 -30.94 -31.39
CA LEU A 455 45.45 -30.89 -31.93
C LEU A 455 46.04 -32.29 -32.12
N ILE A 456 45.83 -33.21 -31.17
CA ILE A 456 46.27 -34.60 -31.28
C ILE A 456 45.59 -35.28 -32.46
N ASP A 457 44.27 -35.12 -32.60
CA ASP A 457 43.51 -35.72 -33.69
C ASP A 457 43.93 -35.17 -35.06
N GLN A 458 44.31 -33.89 -35.12
CA GLN A 458 44.83 -33.26 -36.32
C GLN A 458 46.21 -33.80 -36.67
N LEU A 459 47.13 -33.89 -35.70
CA LEU A 459 48.45 -34.51 -35.91
C LEU A 459 48.35 -36.00 -36.31
N LEU A 460 47.38 -36.74 -35.76
CA LEU A 460 47.14 -38.13 -36.14
C LEU A 460 46.54 -38.28 -37.54
N LYS A 461 45.76 -37.30 -38.00
CA LYS A 461 45.28 -37.24 -39.39
C LYS A 461 46.42 -36.92 -40.35
N ASP A 462 47.26 -35.95 -40.00
CA ASP A 462 48.40 -35.55 -40.84
C ASP A 462 49.39 -36.71 -40.98
N ARG A 463 49.64 -37.45 -39.89
CA ARG A 463 50.51 -38.65 -39.88
C ARG A 463 49.92 -39.89 -40.58
N LYS A 464 48.65 -39.88 -40.97
CA LYS A 464 48.02 -40.93 -41.81
C LYS A 464 48.00 -40.57 -43.30
N ASN A 465 48.29 -39.31 -43.62
CA ASN A 465 48.35 -38.80 -44.99
C ASN A 465 49.80 -38.67 -45.51
N ASP A 466 50.79 -38.87 -44.65
CA ASP A 466 52.17 -39.24 -44.96
C ASP A 466 52.33 -40.77 -44.91
#